data_AF-A0A2Z5BRZ3-F1
#
_entry.id   AF-A0A2Z5BRZ3-F1
#
_cell.length_a   1.000
_cell.length_b   1.000
_cell.length_c   1.000
_cell.angle_alpha   90.00
_cell.angle_beta   90.00
_cell.angle_gamma   90.00
#
_symmetry.space_group_name_H-M   'P 1'
#
loop_
_entity.id
_entity.type
_entity.pdbx_description
1 polymer ?
#
loop_
_entity_poly.entity_id
_entity_poly.type
_entity_poly.pdbx_seq_one_letter_code
_entity_poly.pdbx_strand_id
1 'polypeptide(L)' 'MTERVAERVKRLLHEHPDAEVRFTAAVTGDSYLFSMSSGRPAIFVHPLHEQLVTDLRRAHAAHVAPTATA' A
#
# COMPACT_ATOMS: atom_id res chain seq x y z
N MET A 1 13.79 1.23 -1.23
CA MET A 1 12.64 1.42 -2.13
C MET A 1 12.95 2.57 -3.05
N THR A 2 13.12 2.26 -4.32
CA THR A 2 13.22 3.22 -5.40
C THR A 2 11.92 4.01 -5.54
N GLU A 3 12.02 5.29 -5.93
CA GLU A 3 10.85 6.17 -6.13
C GLU A 3 9.81 5.53 -7.07
N ARG A 4 10.27 4.76 -8.06
CA ARG A 4 9.38 4.03 -8.98
C ARG A 4 8.48 3.03 -8.27
N VAL A 5 9.01 2.30 -7.28
CA VAL A 5 8.23 1.33 -6.50
C VAL A 5 7.27 2.06 -5.56
N ALA A 6 7.71 3.15 -4.94
CA ALA A 6 6.87 3.98 -4.08
C ALA A 6 5.63 4.50 -4.81
N GLU A 7 5.83 5.10 -5.99
CA GLU A 7 4.76 5.64 -6.82
C GLU A 7 3.82 4.54 -7.32
N ARG A 8 4.36 3.33 -7.58
CA ARG A 8 3.55 2.19 -8.00
C ARG A 8 2.68 1.65 -6.88
N VAL A 9 3.22 1.52 -5.66
CA VAL A 9 2.45 1.12 -4.46
C VAL A 9 1.39 2.16 -4.13
N LYS A 10 1.73 3.45 -4.20
CA LYS A 10 0.78 4.55 -4.01
C LYS A 10 -0.38 4.49 -5.02
N ARG A 11 -0.07 4.22 -6.30
CA ARG A 11 -1.08 4.05 -7.35
C ARG A 11 -1.96 2.82 -7.07
N LEU A 12 -1.38 1.69 -6.70
CA LEU A 12 -2.12 0.47 -6.36
C LEU A 12 -3.06 0.67 -5.16
N LEU A 13 -2.62 1.39 -4.13
CA LEU A 13 -3.46 1.74 -2.98
C LEU A 13 -4.64 2.66 -3.39
N HIS A 14 -4.44 3.50 -4.39
CA HIS A 14 -5.48 4.39 -4.92
C HIS A 14 -6.47 3.65 -5.85
N GLU A 15 -5.97 2.76 -6.72
CA GLU A 15 -6.79 1.93 -7.61
C GLU A 15 -7.55 0.84 -6.83
N HIS A 16 -6.95 0.35 -5.75
CA HIS A 16 -7.48 -0.73 -4.91
C HIS A 16 -7.46 -0.31 -3.43
N PRO A 17 -8.45 0.49 -2.98
CA PRO A 17 -8.52 0.95 -1.59
C PRO A 17 -8.69 -0.21 -0.59
N ASP A 18 -9.32 -1.31 -1.02
CA ASP A 18 -9.49 -2.56 -0.25
C ASP A 18 -8.25 -3.47 -0.28
N ALA A 19 -7.12 -3.01 -0.83
CA ALA A 19 -5.91 -3.82 -0.89
C ALA A 19 -5.34 -4.11 0.51
N GLU A 20 -5.12 -5.38 0.79
CA GLU A 20 -4.48 -5.82 2.03
C GLU A 20 -2.96 -5.64 1.91
N VAL A 21 -2.39 -4.78 2.74
CA VAL A 21 -0.94 -4.59 2.81
C VAL A 21 -0.35 -5.57 3.82
N ARG A 22 0.60 -6.38 3.38
CA ARG A 22 1.33 -7.35 4.23
C ARG A 22 2.82 -7.08 4.19
N PHE A 23 3.44 -7.00 5.36
CA PHE A 23 4.88 -6.83 5.47
C PHE A 23 5.56 -8.20 5.55
N THR A 24 6.55 -8.46 4.70
CA THR A 24 7.30 -9.71 4.70
C THR A 24 8.76 -9.50 4.30
N ALA A 25 9.67 -10.13 5.04
CA ALA A 25 11.10 -10.14 4.72
C ALA A 25 11.43 -11.00 3.48
N ALA A 26 10.46 -11.75 2.95
CA ALA A 26 10.61 -12.50 1.70
C ALA A 26 10.68 -11.60 0.46
N VAL A 27 10.18 -10.36 0.55
CA VAL A 27 10.25 -9.37 -0.52
C VAL A 27 11.45 -8.47 -0.27
N THR A 28 12.32 -8.29 -1.26
CA THR A 28 13.50 -7.43 -1.15
C THR A 28 13.12 -5.98 -0.81
N GLY A 29 13.95 -5.27 -0.06
CA GLY A 29 13.74 -3.85 0.30
C GLY A 29 13.68 -2.86 -0.87
N ASP A 30 13.81 -3.31 -2.11
CA ASP A 30 13.57 -2.51 -3.32
C ASP A 30 12.50 -3.09 -4.24
N SER A 31 11.66 -3.99 -3.72
CA SER A 31 10.64 -4.64 -4.51
C SER A 31 9.32 -4.68 -3.75
N TYR A 32 8.27 -4.93 -4.50
CA TYR A 32 6.93 -5.17 -3.99
C TYR A 32 6.35 -6.33 -4.79
N LEU A 33 5.43 -7.07 -4.19
CA LEU A 33 4.67 -8.11 -4.86
C LEU A 33 3.19 -7.73 -4.74
N PHE A 34 2.51 -7.64 -5.88
CA PHE A 34 1.08 -7.41 -5.95
C PHE A 34 0.38 -8.69 -6.41
N SER A 35 -0.59 -9.15 -5.64
CA SER A 35 -1.38 -10.34 -5.96
C SER A 35 -2.86 -10.00 -5.98
N MET A 36 -3.57 -10.51 -6.99
CA MET A 36 -5.04 -10.44 -7.11
C MET A 36 -5.68 -11.84 -7.04
N SER A 37 -5.05 -12.80 -6.37
CA SER A 37 -5.42 -14.22 -6.49
C SER A 37 -6.62 -14.68 -5.66
N SER A 38 -7.18 -13.87 -4.76
CA SER A 38 -8.22 -14.35 -3.80
C SER A 38 -9.43 -13.44 -3.68
N GLY A 39 -9.76 -12.67 -4.73
CA GLY A 39 -10.88 -11.73 -4.72
C GLY A 39 -10.66 -10.48 -3.86
N ARG A 40 -9.49 -10.38 -3.20
CA ARG A 40 -8.99 -9.17 -2.55
C ARG A 40 -7.57 -8.89 -3.04
N PRO A 41 -7.29 -7.67 -3.49
CA PRO A 41 -5.94 -7.27 -3.84
C PRO A 41 -5.04 -7.34 -2.60
N ALA A 42 -3.83 -7.87 -2.73
CA ALA A 42 -2.86 -7.93 -1.65
C ALA A 42 -1.51 -7.37 -2.12
N ILE A 43 -0.92 -6.48 -1.33
CA ILE A 43 0.37 -5.84 -1.59
C ILE A 43 1.36 -6.33 -0.53
N PHE A 44 2.37 -7.06 -0.96
CA PHE A 44 3.46 -7.51 -0.11
C PHE A 44 4.67 -6.60 -0.28
N VAL A 45 5.17 -6.09 0.83
CA VAL A 45 6.30 -5.14 0.88
C VAL A 45 7.26 -5.52 2.00
N HIS A 46 8.51 -5.11 1.88
CA HIS A 46 9.49 -5.35 2.94
C HIS A 46 9.14 -4.52 4.20
N PRO A 47 9.28 -5.07 5.43
CA PRO A 47 8.94 -4.37 6.69
C PRO A 47 9.73 -3.08 6.92
N LEU A 48 10.91 -2.93 6.30
CA LEU A 48 11.68 -1.67 6.33
C LEU A 48 10.87 -0.46 5.80
N HIS A 49 9.87 -0.69 4.95
CA HIS A 49 9.01 0.37 4.39
C HIS A 49 7.67 0.50 5.10
N GLU A 50 7.48 -0.16 6.25
CA GLU A 50 6.24 -0.12 7.02
C GLU A 50 5.79 1.31 7.32
N GLN A 51 6.72 2.16 7.76
CA GLN A 51 6.42 3.54 8.10
C GLN A 51 5.95 4.34 6.88
N LEU A 52 6.57 4.14 5.72
CA LEU A 52 6.20 4.81 4.48
C LEU A 52 4.83 4.35 3.98
N VAL A 53 4.55 3.04 4.01
CA VAL A 53 3.25 2.52 3.58
C VAL A 53 2.13 2.91 4.53
N THR A 54 2.43 3.01 5.83
CA THR A 54 1.49 3.53 6.84
C THR A 54 1.14 4.98 6.57
N ASP A 55 2.13 5.82 6.24
CA ASP A 55 1.91 7.22 5.87
C ASP A 55 1.07 7.35 4.59
N LEU A 56 1.38 6.55 3.56
CA LEU A 56 0.59 6.49 2.33
C LEU A 56 -0.86 6.04 2.59
N ARG A 57 -1.08 5.03 3.43
CA ARG A 57 -2.44 4.60 3.83
C ARG A 57 -3.16 5.68 4.61
N ARG A 58 -2.48 6.40 5.50
CA ARG A 58 -3.07 7.51 6.27
C ARG A 58 -3.46 8.66 5.35
N ALA A 59 -2.57 9.07 4.44
CA ALA A 59 -2.85 10.10 3.44
C ALA A 59 -4.02 9.69 2.53
N HIS A 60 -4.10 8.42 2.15
CA HIS A 60 -5.22 7.89 1.37
C HIS A 60 -6.53 7.85 2.17
N ALA A 61 -6.52 7.39 3.42
CA ALA A 61 -7.71 7.39 4.28
C ALA A 61 -8.22 8.81 4.55
N ALA A 62 -7.31 9.77 4.74
CA ALA A 62 -7.66 11.19 4.85
C ALA A 62 -8.27 11.76 3.56
N HIS A 63 -7.92 11.20 2.40
CA HIS A 63 -8.47 11.59 1.10
C HIS A 63 -9.83 10.93 0.79
N VAL A 64 -10.04 9.68 1.22
CA VAL A 64 -11.27 8.90 0.97
C VAL A 64 -12.35 9.13 2.03
N ALA A 65 -12.06 9.83 3.12
CA ALA A 65 -13.07 10.32 4.05
C ALA A 65 -13.52 11.75 3.65
N PRO A 66 -14.49 11.95 2.73
CA PRO A 66 -15.23 13.19 2.74
C PRO A 66 -16.18 13.14 3.95
N THR A 67 -16.10 14.14 4.82
CA THR A 67 -17.24 14.58 5.64
C THR A 67 -18.05 13.47 6.32
N ALA A 68 -17.52 12.94 7.43
CA ALA A 68 -18.41 12.49 8.50
C ALA A 68 -18.19 13.45 9.67
N THR A 69 -19.28 14.09 10.11
CA THR A 69 -19.40 15.00 11.27
C THR A 69 -19.03 16.46 10.94
N ALA A 70 -19.90 17.46 11.06
CA ALA A 70 -21.16 17.62 11.80
C ALA A 70 -22.12 18.57 11.06
#